data_AF-A0A447JMH3-F1
#
_entry.id   AF-A0A447JMH3-F1
#
_cell.length_a   1.000
_cell.length_b   1.000
_cell.length_c   1.000
_cell.angle_alpha   90.00
_cell.angle_beta   90.00
_cell.angle_gamma   90.00
#
_symmetry.space_group_name_H-M   'P 1'
#
loop_
_entity.id
_entity.type
_entity.pdbx_description
1 polymer ?
#
loop_
_entity_poly.entity_id
_entity_poly.type
_entity_poly.pdbx_seq_one_letter_code
_entity_poly.pdbx_strand_id
1 'polypeptide(L)'
;MRVRDFGQVKLSSSFLASCPLALRSALFVEQQAKPLTETWMKRRLTRIEHLGSYACRNIYHRPDARRSEHASAEALDVSGFQLSDGRKITVLRGWGASGDGALVTRYVKRQLPLLWQWARA
;
A
#
# COMPACT_ATOMS: atom_id res chain seq x y z
N MET A 1 -10.23 -7.59 11.45
CA MET A 1 -11.06 -8.20 10.38
C MET A 1 -10.17 -8.74 9.25
N ARG A 2 -10.71 -9.51 8.31
CA ARG A 2 -9.97 -9.99 7.13
C ARG A 2 -10.46 -9.31 5.85
N VAL A 3 -9.56 -8.60 5.16
CA VAL A 3 -9.83 -7.94 3.88
C VAL A 3 -9.43 -8.88 2.75
N ARG A 4 -10.32 -9.06 1.76
CA ARG A 4 -10.11 -9.99 0.63
C ARG A 4 -9.94 -9.29 -0.72
N ASP A 5 -10.61 -8.16 -0.90
CA ASP A 5 -10.52 -7.30 -2.07
C ASP A 5 -11.08 -5.91 -1.76
N PHE A 6 -10.96 -4.99 -2.73
CA PHE A 6 -11.59 -3.68 -2.73
C PHE A 6 -12.53 -3.56 -3.94
N GLY A 7 -13.50 -4.48 -4.01
CA GLY A 7 -14.45 -4.60 -5.11
C GLY A 7 -13.79 -5.18 -6.37
N GLN A 8 -13.65 -4.36 -7.42
CA GLN A 8 -13.01 -4.76 -8.67
C GLN A 8 -11.48 -4.90 -8.56
N VAL A 9 -10.86 -4.30 -7.54
CA VAL A 9 -9.41 -4.40 -7.31
C VAL A 9 -9.12 -5.57 -6.40
N LYS A 10 -8.43 -6.58 -6.92
CA LYS A 10 -8.03 -7.78 -6.17
C LYS A 10 -6.77 -7.54 -5.35
N LEU A 11 -6.55 -8.40 -4.36
CA LEU A 11 -5.32 -8.41 -3.56
C LEU A 11 -4.47 -9.64 -3.90
N SER A 12 -3.16 -9.54 -3.65
CA SER A 12 -2.27 -10.69 -3.84
C SER A 12 -2.59 -11.86 -2.93
N SER A 13 -3.10 -11.55 -1.73
CA SER A 13 -3.67 -12.49 -0.76
C SER A 13 -4.68 -11.73 0.12
N SER A 14 -5.47 -12.42 0.95
CA SER A 14 -6.23 -11.72 1.99
C SER A 14 -5.32 -11.34 3.16
N PHE A 15 -5.58 -10.21 3.83
CA PHE A 15 -4.80 -9.79 5.01
C PHE A 15 -5.69 -9.45 6.21
N LEU A 16 -5.12 -9.54 7.42
CA LEU A 16 -5.75 -9.07 8.64
C LEU A 16 -5.54 -7.57 8.78
N ALA A 17 -6.60 -6.83 9.10
CA ALA A 17 -6.57 -5.39 9.30
C ALA A 17 -7.38 -5.02 10.54
N SER A 18 -6.97 -3.95 11.22
CA SER A 18 -7.86 -3.23 12.11
C SER A 18 -9.01 -2.56 11.34
N CYS A 19 -10.02 -2.06 12.05
CA CYS A 19 -11.10 -1.28 11.43
C CYS A 19 -10.60 0.00 10.76
N PRO A 20 -9.79 0.84 11.44
CA PRO A 20 -9.22 2.03 10.82
C PRO A 20 -8.38 1.72 9.58
N LEU A 21 -7.53 0.69 9.61
CA LEU A 21 -6.70 0.33 8.46
C LEU A 21 -7.56 -0.13 7.27
N ALA A 22 -8.56 -0.98 7.50
CA ALA A 22 -9.44 -1.46 6.44
C ALA A 22 -10.17 -0.29 5.75
N LEU A 23 -10.74 0.63 6.53
CA LEU A 23 -11.43 1.81 6.00
C LEU A 23 -10.49 2.72 5.21
N ARG A 24 -9.34 3.08 5.79
CA ARG A 24 -8.35 3.94 5.13
C ARG A 24 -7.82 3.32 3.84
N SER A 25 -7.63 2.00 3.83
CA SER A 25 -7.20 1.28 2.63
C SER A 25 -8.28 1.30 1.54
N ALA A 26 -9.55 1.06 1.89
CA ALA A 26 -10.65 1.13 0.93
C ALA A 26 -10.79 2.54 0.32
N LEU A 27 -10.74 3.58 1.16
CA LEU A 27 -10.78 4.97 0.71
C LEU A 27 -9.59 5.33 -0.17
N PHE A 28 -8.38 4.88 0.20
CA PHE A 28 -7.20 5.07 -0.63
C PHE A 28 -7.38 4.44 -2.02
N VAL A 29 -7.86 3.19 -2.07
CA VAL A 29 -8.04 2.50 -3.35
C VAL A 29 -9.04 3.25 -4.22
N GLU A 30 -10.14 3.70 -3.64
CA GLU A 30 -11.20 4.34 -4.42
C GLU A 30 -10.90 5.78 -4.82
N GLN A 31 -10.35 6.57 -3.91
CA GLN A 31 -10.20 8.00 -4.11
C GLN A 31 -8.84 8.38 -4.69
N GLN A 32 -7.85 7.48 -4.61
CA GLN A 32 -6.49 7.77 -5.06
C GLN A 32 -5.98 6.72 -6.03
N ALA A 33 -6.00 5.44 -5.67
CA ALA A 33 -5.42 4.36 -6.48
C ALA A 33 -6.09 4.23 -7.85
N LYS A 34 -7.41 4.05 -7.93
CA LYS A 34 -8.06 3.94 -9.24
C LYS A 34 -7.92 5.23 -10.07
N PRO A 35 -8.26 6.43 -9.56
CA PRO A 35 -8.26 7.65 -10.38
C PRO A 35 -6.89 8.01 -10.95
N LEU A 36 -5.81 7.82 -10.17
CA LEU A 36 -4.46 8.12 -10.63
C LEU A 36 -3.97 7.13 -11.71
N THR A 37 -4.28 5.84 -11.59
CA THR A 37 -3.95 4.87 -12.66
C THR A 37 -4.69 5.20 -13.96
N GLU A 38 -5.98 5.52 -13.88
CA GLU A 38 -6.78 5.84 -15.06
C GLU A 38 -6.34 7.16 -15.70
N THR A 39 -6.09 8.19 -14.89
CA THR A 39 -5.70 9.53 -15.37
C THR A 39 -4.35 9.51 -16.07
N TRP A 40 -3.35 8.92 -15.42
CA TRP A 40 -1.95 9.06 -15.83
C TRP A 40 -1.43 7.87 -16.64
N MET A 41 -1.91 6.66 -16.36
CA MET A 41 -1.48 5.45 -17.07
C MET A 41 -2.45 5.05 -18.16
N LYS A 42 -3.64 5.69 -18.23
CA LYS A 42 -4.73 5.36 -19.16
C LYS A 42 -5.16 3.90 -19.07
N ARG A 43 -5.05 3.33 -17.87
CA ARG A 43 -5.37 1.93 -17.54
C ARG A 43 -6.00 1.85 -16.16
N ARG A 44 -6.86 0.85 -15.96
CA ARG A 44 -7.50 0.59 -14.67
C ARG A 44 -6.56 -0.18 -13.75
N LEU A 45 -6.59 0.12 -12.45
CA LEU A 45 -6.00 -0.73 -11.42
C LEU A 45 -6.81 -2.03 -11.27
N THR A 46 -6.14 -3.17 -11.29
CA THR A 46 -6.80 -4.50 -11.21
C THR A 46 -6.34 -5.32 -10.02
N ARG A 47 -5.09 -5.19 -9.57
CA ARG A 47 -4.56 -5.90 -8.40
C ARG A 47 -3.57 -5.08 -7.60
N ILE A 48 -3.58 -5.25 -6.28
CA ILE A 48 -2.57 -4.72 -5.36
C ILE A 48 -1.74 -5.88 -4.82
N GLU A 49 -0.42 -5.78 -4.98
CA GLU A 49 0.55 -6.67 -4.37
C GLU A 49 0.97 -6.13 -3.00
N HIS A 50 0.93 -6.98 -1.98
CA HIS A 50 1.34 -6.62 -0.64
C HIS A 50 2.08 -7.77 0.05
N LEU A 51 2.78 -7.44 1.13
CA LEU A 51 3.54 -8.36 1.97
C LEU A 51 2.80 -8.71 3.27
N GLY A 52 1.70 -8.02 3.55
CA GLY A 52 0.84 -8.28 4.71
C GLY A 52 0.73 -7.08 5.62
N SER A 53 -0.02 -7.26 6.70
CA SER A 53 -0.35 -6.19 7.65
C SER A 53 -0.12 -6.59 9.11
N TYR A 54 0.07 -7.89 9.40
CA TYR A 54 0.23 -8.37 10.76
C TYR A 54 1.58 -9.05 10.96
N ALA A 55 2.32 -8.54 11.95
CA ALA A 55 3.51 -9.16 12.51
C ALA A 55 3.70 -8.65 13.95
N CYS A 56 3.49 -9.52 14.94
CA CYS A 56 3.62 -9.15 16.35
C CYS A 56 5.10 -9.00 16.74
N ARG A 57 5.63 -7.78 16.61
CA ARG A 57 7.02 -7.44 16.95
C ARG A 57 7.19 -5.98 17.32
N ASN A 58 8.29 -5.69 17.99
CA ASN A 58 8.75 -4.33 18.19
C ASN A 58 9.34 -3.78 16.89
N ILE A 59 9.39 -2.46 16.79
CA ILE A 59 9.99 -1.82 15.63
C ILE A 59 11.47 -2.21 15.53
N TYR A 60 11.92 -2.47 14.29
CA TYR A 60 13.25 -2.99 13.97
C TYR A 60 13.70 -4.22 14.77
N HIS A 61 12.75 -4.99 15.34
CA HIS A 61 13.04 -6.12 16.22
C HIS A 61 13.85 -5.74 17.47
N ARG A 62 13.84 -4.47 17.88
CA ARG A 62 14.57 -4.01 19.07
C ARG A 62 13.80 -4.35 20.35
N PRO A 63 14.43 -4.99 21.36
CA PRO A 63 13.75 -5.39 22.59
C PRO A 63 13.07 -4.23 23.32
N ASP A 64 13.71 -3.06 23.36
CA ASP A 64 13.23 -1.89 24.11
C ASP A 64 12.47 -0.88 23.26
N ALA A 65 12.26 -1.17 21.97
CA ALA A 65 11.46 -0.30 21.11
C ALA A 65 9.96 -0.55 21.33
N ARG A 66 9.16 0.50 21.07
CA ARG A 66 7.70 0.38 21.03
C ARG A 66 7.23 -0.66 20.00
N ARG A 67 5.98 -1.11 20.16
CA ARG A 67 5.33 -2.02 19.20
C ARG A 67 5.20 -1.38 17.82
N SER A 68 5.45 -2.16 16.77
CA SER A 68 5.13 -1.76 15.39
C SER A 68 3.61 -1.70 15.20
N GLU A 69 3.10 -0.89 14.29
CA GLU A 69 1.70 -0.94 13.85
C GLU A 69 1.32 -2.28 13.26
N HIS A 70 2.29 -3.00 12.69
CA HIS A 70 2.07 -4.36 12.23
C HIS A 70 1.69 -5.28 13.40
N ALA A 71 2.08 -4.97 14.63
CA ALA A 71 1.68 -5.76 15.79
C ALA A 71 0.18 -5.61 16.10
N SER A 72 -0.46 -4.52 15.65
CA SER A 72 -1.88 -4.24 15.81
C SER A 72 -2.67 -4.26 14.49
N ALA A 73 -2.06 -4.70 13.39
CA ALA A 73 -2.64 -4.65 12.05
C ALA A 73 -3.13 -3.24 11.64
N GLU A 74 -2.35 -2.21 11.99
CA GLU A 74 -2.58 -0.80 11.68
C GLU A 74 -1.69 -0.29 10.52
N ALA A 75 -0.83 -1.16 9.97
CA ALA A 75 -0.03 -0.89 8.76
C ALA A 75 -0.21 -2.00 7.72
N LEU A 76 -0.01 -1.67 6.44
CA LEU A 76 -0.05 -2.61 5.32
C LEU A 76 1.16 -2.34 4.41
N ASP A 77 2.01 -3.34 4.23
CA ASP A 77 3.18 -3.23 3.36
C ASP A 77 2.81 -3.55 1.91
N VAL A 78 2.76 -2.53 1.05
CA VAL A 78 2.44 -2.67 -0.40
C VAL A 78 3.73 -2.82 -1.21
N SER A 79 3.79 -3.82 -2.10
CA SER A 79 4.94 -4.09 -2.95
C SER A 79 4.73 -3.68 -4.42
N GLY A 80 3.48 -3.52 -4.85
CA GLY A 80 3.19 -3.05 -6.21
C GLY A 80 1.73 -3.09 -6.62
N PHE A 81 1.49 -2.77 -7.88
CA PHE A 81 0.17 -2.64 -8.51
C PHE A 81 0.19 -3.37 -9.86
N GLN A 82 -0.93 -3.98 -10.25
CA GLN A 82 -1.15 -4.50 -11.59
C GLN A 82 -2.26 -3.72 -12.29
N LEU A 83 -2.05 -3.44 -13.58
CA LEU A 83 -2.96 -2.70 -14.41
C LEU A 83 -3.78 -3.62 -15.33
N SER A 84 -4.80 -3.06 -15.96
CA SER A 84 -5.68 -3.79 -16.89
C SER A 84 -5.01 -4.29 -18.17
N ASP A 85 -3.82 -3.77 -18.51
CA ASP A 85 -3.01 -4.24 -19.64
C ASP A 85 -1.92 -5.25 -19.23
N GLY A 86 -1.99 -5.76 -17.99
CA GLY A 86 -1.05 -6.75 -17.47
C GLY A 86 0.28 -6.18 -16.96
N ARG A 87 0.55 -4.88 -17.13
CA ARG A 87 1.75 -4.25 -16.57
C ARG A 87 1.73 -4.32 -15.04
N LYS A 88 2.89 -4.69 -14.47
CA LYS A 88 3.15 -4.67 -13.03
C LYS A 88 4.09 -3.52 -12.68
N ILE A 89 3.62 -2.64 -11.81
CA ILE A 89 4.37 -1.49 -11.30
C ILE A 89 4.76 -1.79 -9.86
N THR A 90 6.05 -2.03 -9.62
CA THR A 90 6.57 -2.31 -8.28
C THR A 90 6.96 -1.03 -7.56
N VAL A 91 6.68 -0.95 -6.26
CA VAL A 91 7.08 0.22 -5.45
C VAL A 91 8.59 0.44 -5.50
N LEU A 92 9.36 -0.65 -5.41
CA LEU A 92 10.82 -0.61 -5.36
C LEU A 92 11.47 -0.04 -6.64
N ARG A 93 10.96 -0.42 -7.83
CA ARG A 93 11.45 0.12 -9.11
C ARG A 93 10.88 1.49 -9.47
N GLY A 94 9.77 1.90 -8.84
CA GLY A 94 9.13 3.19 -9.09
C GLY A 94 9.79 4.34 -8.33
N TRP A 95 10.63 4.05 -7.33
CA TRP A 95 11.28 5.08 -6.54
C TRP A 95 12.34 5.83 -7.35
N GLY A 96 12.11 7.12 -7.61
CA GLY A 96 13.06 7.97 -8.36
C GLY A 96 13.10 7.74 -9.87
N ALA A 97 12.25 6.86 -10.41
CA ALA A 97 12.19 6.57 -11.84
C ALA A 97 11.32 7.60 -12.61
N SER A 98 11.67 7.84 -13.87
CA SER A 98 10.83 8.58 -14.83
C SER A 98 9.72 7.69 -15.43
N GLY A 99 8.75 8.28 -16.14
CA GLY A 99 7.64 7.54 -16.74
C GLY A 99 6.68 6.93 -15.71
N ASP A 100 6.27 5.68 -15.89
CA ASP A 100 5.32 4.97 -15.01
C ASP A 100 5.80 4.90 -13.55
N GLY A 101 7.12 4.91 -13.31
CA GLY A 101 7.71 4.92 -11.97
C GLY A 101 7.48 6.23 -11.20
N ALA A 102 7.42 7.36 -11.91
CA ALA A 102 7.17 8.66 -11.29
C ALA A 102 5.81 8.72 -10.59
N LEU A 103 4.85 7.88 -11.02
CA LEU A 103 3.53 7.79 -10.41
C LEU A 103 3.55 7.05 -9.08
N VAL A 104 4.32 5.97 -8.92
CA VAL A 104 4.56 5.35 -7.59
C VAL A 104 5.10 6.41 -6.63
N THR A 105 6.09 7.18 -7.10
CA THR A 105 6.67 8.26 -6.30
C THR A 105 5.61 9.32 -5.95
N ARG A 106 4.69 9.67 -6.86
CA ARG A 106 3.58 10.61 -6.59
C ARG A 106 2.52 10.03 -5.65
N TYR A 107 2.15 8.76 -5.80
CA TYR A 107 1.26 8.02 -4.90
C TYR A 107 1.77 8.06 -3.47
N VAL A 108 3.01 7.64 -3.31
CA VAL A 108 3.66 7.55 -2.01
C VAL A 108 3.83 8.96 -1.44
N LYS A 109 4.32 9.94 -2.20
CA LYS A 109 4.46 11.35 -1.72
C LYS A 109 3.14 11.99 -1.28
N ARG A 110 2.02 11.71 -1.95
CA ARG A 110 0.71 12.30 -1.60
C ARG A 110 0.08 11.67 -0.34
N GLN A 111 0.46 10.44 0.01
CA GLN A 111 0.11 9.79 1.30
C GLN A 111 1.09 10.15 2.44
N LEU A 112 2.26 10.70 2.12
CA LEU A 112 3.39 10.79 3.04
C LEU A 112 3.48 12.01 3.99
N PRO A 113 2.53 12.96 4.15
CA PRO A 113 2.63 13.86 5.30
C PRO A 113 2.45 13.12 6.65
N LEU A 114 1.74 11.99 6.66
CA LEU A 114 1.37 11.26 7.89
C LEU A 114 2.15 9.95 8.13
N LEU A 115 2.88 9.46 7.12
CA LEU A 115 3.68 8.21 7.19
C LEU A 115 5.16 8.44 7.54
N TRP A 116 5.65 9.70 7.52
CA TRP A 116 7.06 10.03 7.77
C TRP A 116 7.54 9.89 9.22
N GLN A 117 6.67 9.51 10.18
CA GLN A 117 7.10 9.21 11.55
C GLN A 117 7.53 7.74 11.77
N TRP A 118 7.42 6.87 10.76
CA TRP A 118 7.64 5.42 10.95
C TRP A 118 8.84 4.82 10.22
N ALA A 119 9.48 5.56 9.30
CA ALA A 119 10.69 5.11 8.61
C ALA A 119 12.02 5.55 9.29
N ARG A 120 11.96 6.12 10.52
CA ARG A 120 13.12 6.59 11.30
C ARG A 120 13.11 6.16 12.78
N ALA A 121 12.47 5.05 13.13
CA ALA A 121 12.48 4.55 14.51
C ALA A 121 12.70 3.05 14.50
#